data_AF-A0A1Y4HBK6-F1
#
_entry.id   AF-A0A1Y4HBK6-F1
#
_cell.length_a   1.000
_cell.length_b   1.000
_cell.length_c   1.000
_cell.angle_alpha   90.00
_cell.angle_beta   90.00
_cell.angle_gamma   90.00
#
_symmetry.space_group_name_H-M   'P 1'
#
loop_
_entity.id
_entity.type
_entity.pdbx_description
1 polymer ?
#
loop_
_entity_poly.entity_id
_entity_poly.type
_entity_poly.pdbx_seq_one_letter_code
_entity_poly.pdbx_strand_id
1 'polypeptide(L)'
;MDRQVISQRITSILGDISRLQSALYAMNTTDIQRYPDNYEVLSTDAALRSESIACRLRHLIYATTTVKKAEYLQSASVMHGIEIRYENGVLEVMLPSLLPKRKQRQSTEFLIDPVYFALNNYADHHPMPKFSHCVVCFSHIYSRELPARRVRDYDNLELKQLLDVISTFIMADDSGLLCDAYNTTELGEQDCTCISVMDQKSFSEWLSKRQDHMKSISDF
;
A
#
# COMPACT_ATOMS: atom_id res chain seq x y z
N MET A 1 16.49 -26.73 4.10
CA MET A 1 15.30 -27.44 3.55
C MET A 1 15.77 -28.47 2.54
N ASP A 2 15.12 -29.64 2.46
CA ASP A 2 15.49 -30.69 1.50
C ASP A 2 15.20 -30.28 0.03
N ARG A 3 16.05 -30.73 -0.90
CA ARG A 3 15.98 -30.40 -2.33
C ARG A 3 14.68 -30.87 -2.97
N GLN A 4 14.14 -32.02 -2.54
CA GLN A 4 12.87 -32.51 -3.04
C GLN A 4 11.72 -31.56 -2.67
N VAL A 5 11.71 -31.07 -1.42
CA VAL A 5 10.72 -30.09 -0.93
C VAL A 5 10.86 -28.74 -1.66
N ILE A 6 12.09 -28.28 -1.91
CA ILE A 6 12.35 -27.07 -2.70
C ILE A 6 11.78 -27.23 -4.12
N SER A 7 12.08 -28.35 -4.78
CA SER A 7 11.60 -28.62 -6.13
C SER A 7 10.07 -28.66 -6.19
N GLN A 8 9.40 -29.33 -5.24
CA GLN A 8 7.93 -29.37 -5.17
C GLN A 8 7.32 -27.97 -5.00
N ARG A 9 7.91 -27.13 -4.13
CA ARG A 9 7.46 -25.74 -3.95
C ARG A 9 7.62 -24.93 -5.22
N ILE A 10 8.77 -25.04 -5.91
CA ILE A 10 9.01 -24.35 -7.20
C ILE A 10 8.01 -24.82 -8.26
N THR A 11 7.80 -26.13 -8.42
CA THR A 11 6.82 -26.67 -9.39
C THR A 11 5.41 -26.15 -9.10
N SER A 12 5.03 -26.05 -7.82
CA SER A 12 3.74 -25.49 -7.43
C SER A 12 3.62 -23.99 -7.72
N ILE A 13 4.70 -23.21 -7.58
CA ILE A 13 4.72 -21.78 -7.97
C ILE A 13 4.63 -21.64 -9.49
N LEU A 14 5.36 -22.47 -10.26
CA LEU A 14 5.27 -22.50 -11.72
C LEU A 14 3.84 -22.79 -12.21
N GLY A 15 3.12 -23.69 -11.52
CA GLY A 15 1.72 -23.94 -11.79
C GLY A 15 0.83 -22.69 -11.62
N ASP A 16 1.08 -21.89 -10.57
CA ASP A 16 0.34 -20.63 -10.39
C ASP A 16 0.74 -19.55 -11.40
N ILE A 17 2.01 -19.48 -11.81
CA ILE A 17 2.46 -18.58 -12.89
C ILE A 17 1.76 -18.94 -14.21
N SER A 18 1.64 -20.22 -14.54
CA SER A 18 0.92 -20.66 -15.73
C SER A 18 -0.57 -20.27 -15.71
N ARG A 19 -1.23 -20.38 -14.55
CA ARG A 19 -2.61 -19.92 -14.36
C ARG A 19 -2.72 -18.40 -14.47
N LEU A 20 -1.79 -17.67 -13.87
CA LEU A 20 -1.72 -16.20 -13.98
C LEU A 20 -1.59 -15.78 -15.44
N GLN A 21 -0.65 -16.38 -16.18
CA GLN A 21 -0.45 -16.11 -17.60
C GLN A 21 -1.74 -16.38 -18.40
N SER A 22 -2.42 -17.50 -18.11
CA SER A 22 -3.70 -17.84 -18.75
C SER A 22 -4.80 -16.82 -18.44
N ALA A 23 -4.89 -16.36 -17.18
CA ALA A 23 -5.84 -15.32 -16.77
C ALA A 23 -5.56 -13.99 -17.48
N LEU A 24 -4.29 -13.60 -17.62
CA LEU A 24 -3.91 -12.38 -18.35
C LEU A 24 -4.28 -12.46 -19.84
N TYR A 25 -4.08 -13.60 -20.50
CA TYR A 25 -4.54 -13.80 -21.87
C TYR A 25 -6.08 -13.75 -21.99
N ALA A 26 -6.79 -14.35 -21.03
CA ALA A 26 -8.25 -14.28 -20.97
C ALA A 26 -8.73 -12.84 -20.78
N MET A 27 -8.12 -12.07 -19.87
CA MET A 27 -8.42 -10.65 -19.68
C MET A 27 -8.20 -9.84 -20.96
N ASN A 28 -7.09 -10.07 -21.67
CA ASN A 28 -6.77 -9.36 -22.91
C ASN A 28 -7.75 -9.64 -24.06
N THR A 29 -8.42 -10.79 -24.04
CA THR A 29 -9.38 -11.21 -25.08
C THR A 29 -10.83 -11.01 -24.66
N THR A 30 -11.10 -10.79 -23.37
CA THR A 30 -12.45 -10.56 -22.85
C THR A 30 -12.91 -9.15 -23.19
N ASP A 31 -14.05 -9.07 -23.87
CA ASP A 31 -14.75 -7.80 -24.10
C ASP A 31 -15.32 -7.28 -22.77
N ILE A 32 -14.68 -6.25 -22.23
CA ILE A 32 -15.04 -5.63 -20.95
C ILE A 32 -16.42 -4.95 -20.98
N GLN A 33 -16.88 -4.49 -22.15
CA GLN A 33 -18.19 -3.85 -22.28
C GLN A 33 -19.30 -4.90 -22.27
N ARG A 34 -19.05 -6.05 -22.88
CA ARG A 34 -20.02 -7.14 -22.99
C ARG A 34 -20.07 -8.04 -21.76
N TYR A 35 -18.93 -8.27 -21.10
CA TYR A 35 -18.81 -9.18 -19.96
C TYR A 35 -18.03 -8.55 -18.79
N PRO A 36 -18.54 -7.45 -18.20
CA PRO A 36 -17.85 -6.74 -17.12
C PRO A 36 -17.61 -7.60 -15.88
N ASP A 37 -18.60 -8.40 -15.47
CA ASP A 37 -18.50 -9.26 -14.27
C ASP A 37 -17.43 -10.35 -14.44
N ASN A 38 -17.33 -10.94 -15.63
CA ASN A 38 -16.30 -11.94 -15.93
C ASN A 38 -14.91 -11.30 -15.89
N TYR A 39 -14.78 -10.09 -16.43
CA TYR A 39 -13.52 -9.35 -16.38
C TYR A 39 -13.14 -9.01 -14.94
N GLU A 40 -14.10 -8.58 -14.10
CA GLU A 40 -13.86 -8.30 -12.67
C GLU A 40 -13.34 -9.54 -11.93
N VAL A 41 -13.96 -10.70 -12.14
CA VAL A 41 -13.53 -11.96 -11.50
C VAL A 41 -12.13 -12.37 -11.97
N LEU A 42 -11.88 -12.35 -13.28
CA LEU A 42 -10.58 -12.73 -13.84
C LEU A 42 -9.46 -11.80 -13.38
N SER A 43 -9.70 -10.48 -13.44
CA SER A 43 -8.72 -9.47 -13.04
C SER A 43 -8.43 -9.53 -11.53
N THR A 44 -9.44 -9.78 -10.72
CA THR A 44 -9.27 -9.99 -9.27
C THR A 44 -8.46 -11.25 -8.96
N ASP A 45 -8.76 -12.39 -9.59
CA ASP A 45 -7.99 -13.63 -9.38
C ASP A 45 -6.52 -13.45 -9.83
N ALA A 46 -6.29 -12.80 -10.97
CA ALA A 46 -4.96 -12.52 -11.48
C ALA A 46 -4.13 -11.66 -10.50
N ALA A 47 -4.73 -10.59 -9.97
CA ALA A 47 -4.07 -9.72 -8.99
C ALA A 47 -3.73 -10.47 -7.69
N LEU A 48 -4.71 -11.15 -7.08
CA LEU A 48 -4.51 -11.91 -5.84
C LEU A 48 -3.49 -13.04 -6.01
N ARG A 49 -3.48 -13.70 -7.17
CA ARG A 49 -2.51 -14.75 -7.50
C ARG A 49 -1.10 -14.18 -7.62
N SER A 50 -0.95 -12.99 -8.19
CA SER A 50 0.34 -12.31 -8.30
C SER A 50 0.94 -11.97 -6.93
N GLU A 51 0.13 -11.42 -6.02
CA GLU A 51 0.52 -11.17 -4.62
C GLU A 51 0.93 -12.46 -3.91
N SER A 52 0.14 -13.53 -4.07
CA SER A 52 0.44 -14.84 -3.49
C SER A 52 1.76 -15.41 -4.01
N ILE A 53 2.02 -15.33 -5.32
CA ILE A 53 3.28 -15.78 -5.92
C ILE A 53 4.46 -15.02 -5.31
N ALA A 54 4.36 -13.70 -5.15
CA ALA A 54 5.40 -12.88 -4.54
C ALA A 54 5.72 -13.34 -3.10
N CYS A 55 4.70 -13.50 -2.26
CA CYS A 55 4.86 -14.00 -0.88
C CYS A 55 5.43 -15.43 -0.84
N ARG A 56 4.99 -16.32 -1.73
CA ARG A 56 5.50 -17.71 -1.79
C ARG A 56 6.97 -17.78 -2.20
N LEU A 57 7.40 -16.94 -3.13
CA LEU A 57 8.81 -16.81 -3.51
C LEU A 57 9.64 -16.24 -2.37
N ARG A 58 9.14 -15.21 -1.68
CA ARG A 58 9.75 -14.64 -0.48
C ARG A 58 9.96 -15.71 0.61
N HIS A 59 8.93 -16.49 0.92
CA HIS A 59 9.03 -17.58 1.88
C HIS A 59 10.05 -18.65 1.47
N LEU A 60 10.17 -18.92 0.17
CA LEU A 60 11.19 -19.84 -0.33
C LEU A 60 12.60 -19.31 -0.05
N ILE A 61 12.85 -18.01 -0.33
CA ILE A 61 14.13 -17.35 -0.04
C ILE A 61 14.49 -17.50 1.45
N TYR A 62 13.55 -17.22 2.35
CA TYR A 62 13.77 -17.34 3.80
C TYR A 62 14.07 -18.79 4.25
N ALA A 63 13.50 -19.78 3.56
CA ALA A 63 13.70 -21.19 3.90
C ALA A 63 14.98 -21.82 3.30
N THR A 64 15.58 -21.19 2.28
CA THR A 64 16.67 -21.79 1.50
C THR A 64 17.96 -20.99 1.47
N THR A 65 17.96 -19.75 1.95
CA THR A 65 19.11 -18.85 1.89
C THR A 65 19.44 -18.26 3.25
N THR A 66 20.55 -17.53 3.33
CA THR A 66 20.96 -16.77 4.52
C THR A 66 20.49 -15.30 4.48
N VAL A 67 19.70 -14.92 3.46
CA VAL A 67 19.19 -13.55 3.33
C VAL A 67 18.33 -13.22 4.54
N LYS A 68 18.61 -12.10 5.21
CA LYS A 68 17.82 -11.68 6.37
C LYS A 68 16.47 -11.14 5.90
N LYS A 69 15.42 -11.39 6.69
CA LYS A 69 14.07 -10.86 6.43
C LYS A 69 14.09 -9.34 6.19
N ALA A 70 14.85 -8.60 6.99
CA ALA A 70 15.00 -7.15 6.88
C ALA A 70 15.58 -6.70 5.54
N GLU A 71 16.67 -7.33 5.08
CA GLU A 71 17.35 -7.00 3.82
C GLU A 71 16.44 -7.22 2.60
N TYR A 72 15.70 -8.34 2.60
CA TYR A 72 14.72 -8.61 1.54
C TYR A 72 13.60 -7.57 1.56
N LEU A 73 13.02 -7.26 2.74
CA LEU A 73 11.85 -6.39 2.81
C LEU A 73 12.18 -4.92 2.53
N GLN A 74 13.41 -4.49 2.81
CA GLN A 74 13.93 -3.20 2.32
C GLN A 74 14.00 -3.18 0.79
N SER A 75 14.46 -4.27 0.15
CA SER A 75 14.44 -4.36 -1.32
C SER A 75 13.02 -4.39 -1.86
N ALA A 76 12.10 -5.10 -1.18
CA ALA A 76 10.69 -5.15 -1.56
C ALA A 76 10.01 -3.78 -1.42
N SER A 77 10.31 -2.99 -0.37
CA SER A 77 9.71 -1.67 -0.20
C SER A 77 10.14 -0.70 -1.31
N VAL A 78 11.40 -0.77 -1.75
CA VAL A 78 11.89 -0.02 -2.91
C VAL A 78 11.19 -0.45 -4.19
N MET A 79 11.07 -1.76 -4.43
CA MET A 79 10.35 -2.30 -5.59
C MET A 79 8.87 -1.93 -5.58
N HIS A 80 8.27 -1.82 -4.40
CA HIS A 80 6.90 -1.35 -4.22
C HIS A 80 6.76 0.17 -4.33
N GLY A 81 7.86 0.92 -4.51
CA GLY A 81 7.86 2.38 -4.61
C GLY A 81 7.39 3.09 -3.33
N ILE A 82 7.61 2.49 -2.17
CA ILE A 82 7.26 3.10 -0.88
C ILE A 82 8.27 4.21 -0.56
N GLU A 83 7.79 5.43 -0.34
CA GLU A 83 8.62 6.57 0.03
C GLU A 83 8.22 7.10 1.41
N ILE A 84 9.21 7.49 2.22
CA ILE A 84 9.00 8.08 3.54
C ILE A 84 9.80 9.37 3.63
N ARG A 85 9.15 10.44 4.10
CA ARG A 85 9.78 11.75 4.30
C ARG A 85 9.31 12.36 5.61
N TYR A 86 10.17 13.09 6.29
CA TYR A 86 9.82 13.87 7.46
C TYR A 86 10.32 15.30 7.27
N GLU A 87 9.40 16.21 6.98
CA GLU A 87 9.72 17.60 6.67
C GLU A 87 8.72 18.55 7.34
N ASN A 88 9.20 19.67 7.87
CA ASN A 88 8.37 20.71 8.48
C ASN A 88 7.37 20.19 9.54
N GLY A 89 7.76 19.17 10.30
CA GLY A 89 6.92 18.58 11.35
C GLY A 89 5.84 17.59 10.85
N VAL A 90 5.89 17.18 9.59
CA VAL A 90 4.97 16.21 8.98
C VAL A 90 5.73 14.98 8.51
N LEU A 91 5.36 13.80 9.01
CA LEU A 91 5.81 12.53 8.43
C LEU A 91 4.86 12.16 7.29
N GLU A 92 5.39 11.94 6.10
CA GLU A 92 4.66 11.43 4.94
C GLU A 92 5.12 10.02 4.59
N VAL A 93 4.16 9.11 4.37
CA VAL A 93 4.37 7.77 3.84
C VAL A 93 3.59 7.65 2.53
N MET A 94 4.29 7.57 1.41
CA MET A 94 3.69 7.42 0.08
C MET A 94 3.68 5.95 -0.33
N LEU A 95 2.52 5.47 -0.74
CA LEU A 95 2.31 4.16 -1.35
C LEU A 95 1.83 4.39 -2.80
N PRO A 96 2.48 3.82 -3.83
CA PRO A 96 2.13 4.08 -5.24
C PRO A 96 0.92 3.24 -5.70
N SER A 97 0.02 2.92 -4.77
CA SER A 97 -1.23 2.23 -5.05
C SER A 97 -2.32 2.68 -4.08
N LEU A 98 -3.57 2.48 -4.50
CA LEU A 98 -4.73 2.67 -3.64
C LEU A 98 -4.84 1.52 -2.65
N LEU A 99 -5.32 1.82 -1.44
CA LEU A 99 -5.45 0.82 -0.40
C LEU A 99 -6.45 -0.29 -0.75
N PRO A 100 -6.20 -1.51 -0.26
CA PRO A 100 -7.09 -2.63 -0.51
C PRO A 100 -8.44 -2.46 0.20
N LYS A 101 -9.42 -3.25 -0.24
CA LYS A 101 -10.76 -3.22 0.35
C LYS A 101 -10.77 -4.04 1.64
N ARG A 102 -11.37 -3.50 2.70
CA ARG A 102 -11.45 -4.10 4.05
C ARG A 102 -11.97 -5.55 4.10
N LYS A 103 -12.85 -5.95 3.17
CA LYS A 103 -13.47 -7.29 3.14
C LYS A 103 -12.66 -8.36 2.41
N GLN A 104 -11.63 -8.00 1.65
CA GLN A 104 -10.77 -9.01 1.04
C GLN A 104 -9.82 -9.51 2.13
N ARG A 105 -9.87 -10.81 2.43
CA ARG A 105 -8.85 -11.51 3.24
C ARG A 105 -7.55 -11.55 2.43
N GLN A 106 -6.95 -10.39 2.19
CA GLN A 106 -5.66 -10.30 1.55
C GLN A 106 -4.57 -10.71 2.54
N SER A 107 -3.47 -11.23 2.00
CA SER A 107 -2.28 -11.42 2.81
C SER A 107 -1.73 -10.04 3.16
N THR A 108 -1.90 -9.64 4.43
CA THR A 108 -1.33 -8.40 4.96
C THR A 108 0.19 -8.35 4.74
N GLU A 109 0.82 -9.51 4.64
CA GLU A 109 2.24 -9.71 4.36
C GLU A 109 2.71 -9.06 3.03
N PHE A 110 1.83 -8.91 2.03
CA PHE A 110 2.27 -8.31 0.77
C PHE A 110 2.54 -6.81 0.93
N LEU A 111 1.67 -6.08 1.64
CA LEU A 111 1.76 -4.63 1.79
C LEU A 111 2.35 -4.19 3.14
N ILE A 112 1.83 -4.73 4.24
CA ILE A 112 2.13 -4.26 5.60
C ILE A 112 3.58 -4.55 5.99
N ASP A 113 4.11 -5.74 5.68
CA ASP A 113 5.50 -6.10 5.98
C ASP A 113 6.48 -5.13 5.29
N PRO A 114 6.43 -4.91 3.96
CA PRO A 114 7.28 -3.90 3.32
C PRO A 114 7.16 -2.49 3.91
N VAL A 115 5.95 -2.03 4.27
CA VAL A 115 5.75 -0.71 4.91
C VAL A 115 6.44 -0.65 6.27
N TYR A 116 6.26 -1.67 7.11
CA TYR A 116 6.93 -1.74 8.42
C TYR A 116 8.45 -1.65 8.28
N PHE A 117 9.04 -2.41 7.35
CA PHE A 117 10.50 -2.42 7.18
C PHE A 117 11.02 -1.14 6.52
N ALA A 118 10.23 -0.49 5.66
CA ALA A 118 10.56 0.85 5.15
C ALA A 118 10.66 1.86 6.31
N LEU A 119 9.68 1.87 7.22
CA LEU A 119 9.67 2.73 8.40
C LEU A 119 10.80 2.41 9.36
N ASN A 120 11.08 1.13 9.61
CA ASN A 120 12.20 0.72 10.45
C ASN A 120 13.53 1.20 9.87
N ASN A 121 13.77 0.96 8.58
CA ASN A 121 14.99 1.44 7.93
C ASN A 121 15.07 2.97 7.92
N TYR A 122 13.95 3.68 7.75
CA TYR A 122 13.94 5.14 7.84
C TYR A 122 14.33 5.63 9.24
N ALA A 123 13.76 5.02 10.28
CA ALA A 123 14.03 5.33 11.68
C ALA A 123 15.49 5.06 12.10
N ASP A 124 16.16 4.09 11.49
CA ASP A 124 17.58 3.82 11.74
C ASP A 124 18.50 4.95 11.24
N HIS A 125 18.04 5.74 10.27
CA HIS A 125 18.85 6.76 9.59
C HIS A 125 18.35 8.20 9.81
N HIS A 126 17.15 8.38 10.37
CA HIS A 126 16.50 9.67 10.53
C HIS A 126 15.83 9.78 11.91
N PRO A 127 15.76 10.97 12.51
CA PRO A 127 15.00 11.17 13.72
C PRO A 127 13.52 10.93 13.46
N MET A 128 12.89 10.13 14.31
CA MET A 128 11.46 9.88 14.28
C MET A 128 10.74 10.79 15.28
N PRO A 129 9.68 11.51 14.86
CA PRO A 129 8.85 12.25 15.80
C PRO A 129 8.11 11.28 16.71
N LYS A 130 7.74 11.73 17.91
CA LYS A 130 6.81 11.02 18.79
C LYS A 130 5.65 11.93 19.14
N PHE A 131 4.58 11.84 18.35
CA PHE A 131 3.40 12.69 18.52
C PHE A 131 2.55 12.19 19.69
N SER A 132 2.13 13.12 20.54
CA SER A 132 1.21 12.84 21.66
C SER A 132 -0.24 13.17 21.34
N HIS A 133 -0.48 14.23 20.57
CA HIS A 133 -1.78 14.56 19.98
C HIS A 133 -1.54 14.86 18.50
N CYS A 134 -1.97 13.96 17.63
CA CYS A 134 -1.72 14.06 16.19
C CYS A 134 -3.00 14.00 15.36
N VAL A 135 -2.85 14.42 14.11
CA VAL A 135 -3.80 14.13 13.04
C VAL A 135 -3.11 13.20 12.06
N VAL A 136 -3.74 12.07 11.73
CA VAL A 136 -3.39 11.23 10.58
C VAL A 136 -4.30 11.59 9.41
N CYS A 137 -3.69 11.92 8.28
CA CYS A 137 -4.38 12.27 7.05
C CYS A 137 -4.14 11.17 6.01
N PHE A 138 -5.21 10.48 5.60
CA PHE A 138 -5.19 9.57 4.46
C PHE A 138 -5.64 10.31 3.21
N SER A 139 -4.69 10.58 2.32
CA SER A 139 -4.93 11.20 1.03
C SER A 139 -4.92 10.13 -0.05
N HIS A 140 -6.07 9.88 -0.67
CA HIS A 140 -6.22 8.92 -1.76
C HIS A 140 -6.26 9.66 -3.08
N ILE A 141 -5.20 9.52 -3.85
CA ILE A 141 -5.04 10.16 -5.15
C ILE A 141 -5.44 9.14 -6.21
N TYR A 142 -6.47 9.47 -6.99
CA TYR A 142 -6.93 8.67 -8.11
C TYR A 142 -6.46 9.31 -9.41
N SER A 143 -5.98 8.51 -10.35
CA SER A 143 -5.61 9.00 -11.68
C SER A 143 -6.81 9.63 -12.39
N ARG A 144 -6.62 10.85 -12.92
CA ARG A 144 -7.58 11.60 -13.73
C ARG A 144 -7.94 10.89 -15.04
N GLU A 145 -7.05 10.04 -15.54
CA GLU A 145 -7.25 9.31 -16.80
C GLU A 145 -8.26 8.17 -16.67
N LEU A 146 -8.61 7.80 -15.44
CA LEU A 146 -9.43 6.63 -15.15
C LEU A 146 -10.80 7.04 -14.58
N PRO A 147 -11.83 6.19 -14.72
CA PRO A 147 -13.20 6.54 -14.35
C PRO A 147 -13.37 6.90 -12.85
N ALA A 148 -14.12 7.97 -12.57
CA ALA A 148 -14.42 8.42 -11.20
C ALA A 148 -15.21 7.39 -10.37
N ARG A 149 -15.97 6.48 -11.01
CA ARG A 149 -16.70 5.39 -10.32
C ARG A 149 -15.81 4.45 -9.50
N ARG A 150 -14.49 4.51 -9.69
CA ARG A 150 -13.50 3.73 -8.92
C ARG A 150 -13.25 4.32 -7.53
N VAL A 151 -13.61 5.58 -7.31
CA VAL A 151 -13.47 6.24 -6.00
C VAL A 151 -14.29 5.46 -4.99
N ARG A 152 -13.61 5.04 -3.92
CA ARG A 152 -14.20 4.23 -2.85
C ARG A 152 -14.59 5.11 -1.68
N ASP A 153 -15.67 4.72 -1.02
CA ASP A 153 -15.98 5.24 0.31
C ASP A 153 -14.85 4.87 1.29
N TYR A 154 -14.52 5.76 2.21
CA TYR A 154 -13.40 5.57 3.12
C TYR A 154 -13.58 4.37 4.07
N ASP A 155 -14.83 4.03 4.41
CA ASP A 155 -15.14 2.87 5.27
C ASP A 155 -14.86 1.51 4.59
N ASN A 156 -14.74 1.52 3.26
CA ASN A 156 -14.40 0.35 2.47
C ASN A 156 -12.88 0.15 2.33
N LEU A 157 -12.04 1.11 2.72
CA LEU A 157 -10.59 1.03 2.65
C LEU A 157 -9.99 0.41 3.92
N GLU A 158 -8.96 -0.42 3.77
CA GLU A 158 -8.21 -0.98 4.90
C GLU A 158 -7.18 0.04 5.42
N LEU A 159 -7.64 0.99 6.22
CA LEU A 159 -6.79 2.04 6.83
C LEU A 159 -6.12 1.56 8.12
N LYS A 160 -6.80 0.68 8.87
CA LYS A 160 -6.44 0.36 10.25
C LYS A 160 -5.06 -0.30 10.36
N GLN A 161 -4.78 -1.31 9.55
CA GLN A 161 -3.49 -2.02 9.66
C GLN A 161 -2.29 -1.12 9.34
N LEU A 162 -2.45 -0.17 8.41
CA LEU A 162 -1.41 0.82 8.11
C LEU A 162 -1.25 1.82 9.25
N LEU A 163 -2.35 2.28 9.85
CA LEU A 163 -2.31 3.11 11.04
C LEU A 163 -1.59 2.41 12.19
N ASP A 164 -1.94 1.15 12.48
CA ASP A 164 -1.33 0.36 13.55
C ASP A 164 0.21 0.19 13.33
N VAL A 165 0.66 0.06 12.07
CA VAL A 165 2.10 0.02 11.75
C VAL A 165 2.75 1.39 11.94
N ILE A 166 2.17 2.46 11.40
CA ILE A 166 2.75 3.81 11.50
C ILE A 166 2.78 4.26 12.96
N SER A 167 1.74 3.97 13.73
CA SER A 167 1.62 4.36 15.14
C SER A 167 2.75 3.80 15.99
N THR A 168 3.18 2.56 15.70
CA THR A 168 4.30 1.88 16.37
C THR A 168 5.60 2.69 16.29
N PHE A 169 5.82 3.48 15.24
CA PHE A 169 7.04 4.26 15.06
C PHE A 169 6.96 5.68 15.59
N ILE A 170 5.80 6.33 15.49
CA ILE A 170 5.71 7.79 15.66
C ILE A 170 4.61 8.31 16.58
N MET A 171 3.76 7.44 17.13
CA MET A 171 2.67 7.85 18.01
C MET A 171 2.92 7.39 19.44
N ALA A 172 2.46 8.17 20.41
CA ALA A 172 2.37 7.71 21.79
C ALA A 172 1.26 6.67 21.96
N ASP A 173 0.14 6.87 21.27
CA ASP A 173 -1.07 6.04 21.27
C ASP A 173 -1.88 6.38 20.00
N ASP A 174 -2.54 5.41 19.38
CA ASP A 174 -3.39 5.59 18.18
C ASP A 174 -4.89 5.65 18.50
N SER A 175 -5.25 5.69 19.78
CA SER A 175 -6.63 5.86 20.22
C SER A 175 -7.22 7.18 19.75
N GLY A 176 -8.53 7.18 19.52
CA GLY A 176 -9.28 8.38 19.11
C GLY A 176 -9.30 9.51 20.14
N LEU A 177 -8.65 9.35 21.30
CA LEU A 177 -8.42 10.44 22.25
C LEU A 177 -7.18 11.29 21.86
N LEU A 178 -6.21 10.67 21.20
CA LEU A 178 -4.88 11.23 20.95
C LEU A 178 -4.55 11.31 19.45
N CYS A 179 -5.31 10.61 18.60
CA CYS A 179 -5.14 10.58 17.16
C CYS A 179 -6.46 10.90 16.47
N ASP A 180 -6.54 12.08 15.87
CA ASP A 180 -7.63 12.46 14.96
C ASP A 180 -7.36 11.89 13.57
N ALA A 181 -8.40 11.44 12.86
CA ALA A 181 -8.28 10.93 11.50
C ALA A 181 -8.98 11.83 10.48
N TYR A 182 -8.27 12.20 9.43
CA TYR A 182 -8.78 12.95 8.28
C TYR A 182 -8.62 12.11 7.00
N ASN A 183 -9.66 12.09 6.17
CA ASN A 183 -9.64 11.38 4.89
C ASN A 183 -9.97 12.34 3.76
N THR A 184 -9.25 12.22 2.65
CA THR A 184 -9.43 13.07 1.49
C THR A 184 -9.18 12.30 0.20
N THR A 185 -9.89 12.70 -0.84
CA THR A 185 -9.78 12.14 -2.18
C THR A 185 -9.36 13.23 -3.14
N GLU A 186 -8.38 12.93 -3.97
CA GLU A 186 -7.84 13.83 -4.98
C GLU A 186 -7.80 13.16 -6.34
N LEU A 187 -7.75 14.00 -7.37
CA LEU A 187 -7.48 13.58 -8.73
C LEU A 187 -6.08 14.03 -9.14
N GLY A 188 -5.19 13.08 -9.39
CA GLY A 188 -3.80 13.30 -9.78
C GLY A 188 -3.42 12.55 -11.06
N GLU A 189 -2.11 12.42 -11.30
CA GLU A 189 -1.59 11.74 -12.49
C GLU A 189 -1.71 10.22 -12.39
N GLN A 190 -1.36 9.65 -11.23
CA GLN A 190 -1.38 8.22 -10.97
C GLN A 190 -2.14 7.88 -9.67
N ASP A 191 -2.62 6.65 -9.59
CA ASP A 191 -3.24 6.10 -8.38
C ASP A 191 -2.18 5.98 -7.26
N CYS A 192 -2.36 6.64 -6.12
CA CYS A 192 -1.50 6.48 -4.95
C CYS A 192 -2.22 6.81 -3.64
N THR A 193 -1.65 6.39 -2.52
CA THR A 193 -2.10 6.78 -1.17
C THR A 193 -0.95 7.47 -0.45
N CYS A 194 -1.16 8.70 -0.01
CA CYS A 194 -0.24 9.43 0.85
C CYS A 194 -0.81 9.50 2.27
N ILE A 195 -0.05 9.02 3.25
CA ILE A 195 -0.42 9.07 4.66
C ILE A 195 0.47 10.12 5.33
N SER A 196 -0.13 11.21 5.79
CA SER A 196 0.58 12.29 6.48
C SER A 196 0.23 12.29 7.96
N VAL A 197 1.22 12.33 8.84
CA VAL A 197 1.04 12.42 10.30
C VAL A 197 1.75 13.65 10.83
N MET A 198 1.04 14.44 11.63
CA MET A 198 1.52 15.72 12.15
C MET A 198 0.91 16.03 13.52
N ASP A 199 1.51 16.96 14.25
CA ASP A 199 0.91 17.53 15.46
C ASP A 199 -0.42 18.22 15.12
N GLN A 200 -1.41 18.09 16.00
CA GLN A 200 -2.74 18.66 15.80
C GLN A 200 -2.71 20.17 15.53
N LYS A 201 -1.76 20.91 16.10
CA LYS A 201 -1.60 22.35 15.89
C LYS A 201 -1.18 22.71 14.47
N SER A 202 -0.48 21.80 13.78
CA SER A 202 0.01 22.02 12.41
C SER A 202 -1.04 21.69 11.35
N PHE A 203 -2.14 21.04 11.73
CA PHE A 203 -3.13 20.52 10.78
C PHE A 203 -3.81 21.63 9.96
N SER A 204 -4.16 22.76 10.57
CA SER A 204 -4.83 23.86 9.86
C SER A 204 -3.96 24.49 8.78
N GLU A 205 -2.66 24.67 9.06
CA GLU A 205 -1.69 25.17 8.09
C GLU A 205 -1.46 24.16 6.96
N TRP A 206 -1.30 22.88 7.30
CA TRP A 206 -1.13 21.81 6.32
C TRP A 206 -2.34 21.71 5.38
N LEU A 207 -3.56 21.76 5.93
CA LEU A 207 -4.79 21.70 5.15
C LEU A 207 -4.92 22.89 4.18
N SER A 208 -4.56 24.08 4.63
CA SER A 208 -4.62 25.31 3.80
C SER A 208 -3.65 25.21 2.62
N LYS A 209 -2.39 24.82 2.85
CA LYS A 209 -1.38 24.63 1.78
C LYS A 209 -1.84 23.62 0.73
N ARG A 210 -2.50 22.54 1.16
CA ARG A 210 -3.05 21.53 0.25
C ARG A 210 -4.21 22.06 -0.58
N GLN A 211 -5.14 22.80 0.01
CA GLN A 211 -6.27 23.36 -0.73
C GLN A 211 -5.81 24.33 -1.82
N ASP A 212 -4.79 25.13 -1.55
CA ASP A 212 -4.21 26.05 -2.53
C ASP A 212 -3.51 25.28 -3.67
N HIS A 213 -2.80 24.19 -3.34
CA HIS A 213 -2.21 23.30 -4.34
C HIS A 213 -3.27 22.63 -5.23
N MET A 214 -4.38 22.16 -4.66
CA MET A 214 -5.47 21.55 -5.42
C MET A 214 -6.17 22.54 -6.37
N LYS A 215 -6.41 23.78 -5.92
CA LYS A 215 -6.99 24.84 -6.77
C LYS A 215 -6.08 25.16 -7.96
N SER A 216 -4.78 25.25 -7.71
CA SER A 216 -3.78 25.49 -8.77
C SER A 216 -3.80 24.40 -9.85
N ILE A 217 -4.10 23.14 -9.50
CA ILE A 217 -4.16 22.00 -10.45
C ILE A 217 -5.56 21.84 -11.08
N SER A 218 -6.62 22.41 -10.50
CA SER A 218 -7.96 22.39 -11.10
C SER A 218 -8.18 23.46 -12.17
N ASP A 219 -7.31 24.48 -12.22
CA ASP A 219 -7.39 25.60 -13.17
C ASP A 219 -6.70 25.29 -14.53
N PHE A 220 -6.28 24.04 -14.75
CA PHE A 220 -5.71 23.51 -16.00
C PHE A 220 -6.54 22.32 -16.52
#